data_AF-A0A920NFR5-F1
#
_entry.id   AF-A0A920NFR5-F1
#
_cell.length_a   1.000
_cell.length_b   1.000
_cell.length_c   1.000
_cell.angle_alpha   90.00
_cell.angle_beta   90.00
_cell.angle_gamma   90.00
#
_symmetry.space_group_name_H-M   'P 1'
#
loop_
_entity.id
_entity.type
_entity.pdbx_description
1 polymer ?
#
loop_
_entity_poly.entity_id
_entity_poly.type
_entity_poly.pdbx_seq_one_letter_code
_entity_poly.pdbx_strand_id
1 'polypeptide(L)' 'MQCGFCTPGFLLTVQDLLSRNPDPTDTEIREELSGNICRCTGYQSIIAAVKKGCDLYASRIIKFLNDSIGKQLTLLA' A
#
# COMPACT_ATOMS: atom_id res chain seq x y z
N MET A 1 -11.82 10.85 4.52
CA MET A 1 -10.89 11.28 5.60
C MET A 1 -11.66 12.17 6.56
N GLN A 2 -11.41 12.09 7.87
CA GLN A 2 -12.04 12.95 8.89
C GLN A 2 -10.97 13.79 9.62
N CYS A 3 -10.71 13.58 10.91
CA CYS A 3 -9.78 14.41 11.70
C CYS A 3 -8.30 14.27 11.34
N GLY A 4 -7.90 13.16 10.71
CA GLY A 4 -6.54 12.92 10.25
C GLY A 4 -5.52 12.53 11.32
N PHE A 5 -5.85 12.56 12.61
CA PHE A 5 -4.90 12.30 13.70
C PHE A 5 -4.22 10.93 13.60
N CYS A 6 -4.98 9.88 13.29
CA CYS A 6 -4.44 8.53 13.16
C CYS A 6 -3.76 8.26 11.81
N THR A 7 -3.96 9.13 10.81
CA THR A 7 -3.53 8.89 9.42
C THR A 7 -2.02 8.65 9.27
N PRO A 8 -1.12 9.39 9.95
CA PRO A 8 0.32 9.11 9.84
C PRO A 8 0.70 7.69 10.28
N GLY A 9 0.11 7.18 11.37
CA GLY A 9 0.35 5.82 11.84
C GLY A 9 -0.07 4.77 10.82
N PHE A 10 -1.29 4.92 10.28
CA PHE A 10 -1.78 4.05 9.21
C PHE A 10 -0.88 4.07 7.97
N LEU A 11 -0.42 5.25 7.53
CA LEU A 11 0.43 5.35 6.34
C LEU A 11 1.76 4.61 6.52
N LEU A 12 2.41 4.75 7.67
CA LEU A 12 3.68 4.08 7.95
C LEU A 12 3.50 2.56 8.07
N THR A 13 2.47 2.10 8.77
CA THR A 13 2.16 0.66 8.88
C THR A 13 1.86 0.05 7.52
N VAL A 14 1.07 0.71 6.67
CA VAL A 14 0.74 0.21 5.33
C VAL A 14 1.96 0.20 4.42
N GLN A 15 2.82 1.21 4.52
CA GLN A 15 4.08 1.25 3.77
C GLN A 15 5.00 0.09 4.15
N ASP A 16 5.14 -0.21 5.45
CA ASP A 16 5.91 -1.36 5.93
C ASP A 16 5.31 -2.68 5.41
N LEU A 17 3.98 -2.87 5.56
CA LEU A 17 3.27 -4.03 5.06
C LEU A 17 3.56 -4.26 3.56
N LEU A 18 3.34 -3.25 2.71
CA LEU A 18 3.52 -3.37 1.26
C LEU A 18 4.98 -3.55 0.83
N SER A 19 5.93 -3.15 1.67
CA SER A 19 7.36 -3.42 1.41
C SER A 19 7.72 -4.89 1.60
N ARG A 20 7.03 -5.59 2.52
CA ARG A 20 7.26 -7.01 2.84
C ARG A 20 6.35 -7.94 2.06
N ASN A 21 5.09 -7.56 1.88
CA ASN A 21 4.06 -8.30 1.17
C ASN A 21 3.29 -7.34 0.24
N PRO A 22 3.64 -7.29 -1.06
CA PRO A 22 2.97 -6.41 -2.03
C PRO A 22 1.52 -6.76 -2.36
N ASP A 23 1.07 -7.97 -2.04
CA ASP A 23 -0.29 -8.47 -2.32
C ASP A 23 -0.91 -9.11 -1.06
N PRO A 24 -1.13 -8.33 0.01
CA PRO A 24 -1.65 -8.85 1.27
C PRO A 24 -3.15 -9.17 1.17
N THR A 25 -3.55 -10.25 1.83
CA THR A 25 -4.96 -10.63 1.96
C THR A 25 -5.73 -9.66 2.86
N ASP A 26 -7.05 -9.71 2.75
CA ASP A 26 -7.97 -8.93 3.58
C ASP A 26 -7.79 -9.16 5.10
N THR A 27 -7.36 -10.36 5.48
CA THR A 27 -7.10 -10.72 6.88
C THR A 27 -5.79 -10.09 7.35
N GLU A 28 -4.71 -10.25 6.57
CA GLU A 28 -3.40 -9.65 6.89
C GLU A 28 -3.48 -8.13 6.99
N ILE A 29 -4.23 -7.48 6.09
CA ILE A 29 -4.48 -6.03 6.19
C ILE A 29 -5.14 -5.68 7.53
N ARG A 30 -6.15 -6.42 7.96
CA ARG A 30 -6.86 -6.12 9.22
C ARG A 30 -5.99 -6.37 10.44
N GLU A 31 -5.19 -7.43 10.42
CA GLU A 31 -4.27 -7.77 11.51
C GLU A 31 -3.20 -6.70 11.68
N GLU A 32 -2.53 -6.31 10.59
CA GLU A 32 -1.49 -5.26 10.60
C GLU A 32 -2.05 -3.91 11.04
N LEU A 33 -3.28 -3.59 10.63
CA LEU A 33 -3.94 -2.33 11.00
C LEU A 33 -4.49 -2.32 12.43
N SER A 34 -4.61 -3.46 13.10
CA SER A 34 -5.23 -3.57 14.43
C SER A 34 -4.49 -2.78 15.53
N GLY A 35 -3.19 -2.54 15.35
CA GLY A 35 -2.38 -1.70 16.23
C GLY A 35 -2.61 -0.19 16.07
N ASN A 36 -3.31 0.25 15.02
CA ASN A 36 -3.55 1.67 14.74
C ASN A 36 -4.99 2.06 15.11
N ILE A 37 -5.17 2.81 16.19
CA ILE A 37 -6.51 3.17 16.67
C ILE A 37 -7.10 4.36 15.90
N CYS A 38 -8.30 4.18 15.34
CA CYS A 38 -9.08 5.27 14.75
C CYS A 38 -10.41 5.47 15.47
N ARG A 39 -10.70 6.70 15.91
CA ARG A 39 -12.00 7.04 16.53
C ARG A 39 -13.05 7.53 15.52
N CYS A 40 -12.60 8.03 14.38
CA CYS A 40 -13.43 8.76 13.42
C CYS A 40 -14.18 7.86 12.43
N THR A 41 -13.49 6.89 11.84
CA THR A 41 -13.95 6.24 10.60
C THR A 41 -14.55 4.85 10.78
N GLY A 42 -14.38 4.23 11.96
CA GLY A 42 -14.77 2.84 12.18
C GLY A 42 -14.04 1.85 11.25
N TYR A 43 -12.82 2.19 10.79
CA TYR A 43 -11.92 1.38 9.96
C TYR A 43 -12.35 1.11 8.51
N GLN A 44 -13.64 1.05 8.19
CA GLN A 44 -14.11 0.63 6.85
C GLN A 44 -13.49 1.44 5.70
N SER A 45 -13.50 2.78 5.81
CA SER A 45 -12.92 3.64 4.77
C SER A 45 -11.40 3.58 4.70
N ILE A 46 -10.73 3.21 5.80
CA ILE A 46 -9.28 3.01 5.83
C ILE A 46 -8.93 1.71 5.10
N ILE A 47 -9.62 0.61 5.41
CA ILE A 47 -9.41 -0.68 4.75
C ILE A 47 -9.64 -0.55 3.23
N ALA A 48 -10.71 0.13 2.81
CA ALA A 48 -10.96 0.38 1.39
C ALA A 48 -9.83 1.19 0.73
N ALA A 49 -9.27 2.19 1.42
CA ALA A 49 -8.16 2.97 0.91
C ALA A 49 -6.86 2.15 0.80
N VAL A 50 -6.60 1.27 1.76
CA VAL A 50 -5.44 0.36 1.72
C VAL A 50 -5.52 -0.59 0.55
N LYS A 51 -6.67 -1.26 0.34
CA LYS A 51 -6.87 -2.16 -0.81
C LYS A 51 -6.61 -1.46 -2.14
N LYS A 52 -7.16 -0.25 -2.31
CA LYS A 52 -6.87 0.58 -3.48
C LYS A 52 -5.38 0.95 -3.58
N GLY A 53 -4.71 1.17 -2.44
CA GLY A 53 -3.27 1.38 -2.37
C GLY A 53 -2.47 0.18 -2.88
N CYS A 54 -2.86 -1.04 -2.50
CA CYS A 54 -2.22 -2.28 -2.98
C CYS A 54 -2.27 -2.38 -4.51
N ASP A 55 -3.44 -2.16 -5.11
CA ASP A 55 -3.64 -2.21 -6.56
C ASP A 55 -2.70 -1.23 -7.31
N LEU A 56 -2.58 -0.02 -6.77
CA LEU A 56 -1.72 1.04 -7.33
C LEU A 56 -0.24 0.73 -7.12
N TYR A 57 0.12 0.16 -5.97
CA TYR A 57 1.48 -0.21 -5.63
C TYR A 57 2.01 -1.31 -6.56
N ALA A 58 1.22 -2.37 -6.77
CA ALA A 58 1.54 -3.44 -7.71
C ALA A 58 1.72 -2.91 -9.15
N SER A 59 0.79 -2.05 -9.59
CA SER A 59 0.86 -1.40 -10.91
C SER A 59 2.13 -0.55 -11.09
N ARG A 60 2.59 0.11 -10.02
CA ARG A 60 3.82 0.92 -10.02
C ARG A 60 5.08 0.05 -10.09
N ILE A 61 5.11 -1.10 -9.40
CA ILE A 61 6.21 -2.07 -9.50
C ILE A 61 6.31 -2.60 -10.94
N ILE A 62 5.19 -3.03 -11.54
CA ILE A 62 5.16 -3.53 -12.93
C ILE A 62 5.68 -2.47 -13.90
N LYS A 63 5.22 -1.22 -13.76
CA LYS A 63 5.72 -0.12 -14.57
C LYS A 63 7.23 0.10 -14.38
N PHE A 64 7.71 0.12 -13.13
CA PHE A 64 9.13 0.29 -12.84
C PHE A 64 9.99 -0.83 -13.44
N LEU A 65 9.53 -2.09 -13.37
CA LEU A 65 10.21 -3.23 -13.98
C LEU A 65 10.24 -3.10 -15.51
N ASN A 66 9.11 -2.77 -16.13
CA ASN A 66 9.03 -2.56 -17.59
C ASN A 66 9.93 -1.42 -18.06
N ASP A 67 9.94 -0.30 -17.35
CA ASP A 67 10.80 0.86 -17.65
C ASP A 67 12.30 0.52 -17.47
N SER A 68 12.63 -0.32 -16.48
CA SER A 68 14.00 -0.77 -16.22
C SER A 68 14.50 -1.77 -17.27
N ILE A 69 13.67 -2.74 -17.66
CA ILE A 69 13.99 -3.71 -18.72
C ILE A 69 14.11 -3.00 -20.07
N GLY A 70 13.20 -2.05 -20.37
CA GLY A 70 13.24 -1.26 -21.61
C GLY A 70 14.54 -0.47 -21.78
N LYS A 71 15.06 0.11 -20.68
CA LYS A 71 16.37 0.77 -20.67
C LYS A 71 17.53 -0.19 -20.92
N GLN A 72 17.48 -1.40 -20.36
CA GLN A 72 18.55 -2.39 -20.54
C GLN A 72 18.61 -2.91 -21.98
N LEU A 73 17.46 -3.02 -22.67
CA LEU A 73 17.41 -3.39 -24.08
C LEU A 73 17.98 -2.32 -25.03
N THR A 74 17.87 -1.03 -24.66
CA THR A 74 18.37 0.08 -25.51
C THR A 74 19.89 0.27 -25.40
N LEU A 75 20.52 -0.24 -24.34
CA LEU A 75 21.99 -0.20 -24.14
C LEU A 75 22.74 -1.34 -24.86
N LEU A 76 22.02 -2.32 -25.41
CA LEU A 76 22.56 -3.49 -26.12
C LEU A 76 22.27 -3.45 -27.64
N ALA A 77 21.70 -2.35 -28.15
CA ALA A 77 21.45 -2.07 -29.56
C ALA A 77 22.28 -0.86 -30.02
#